data_AF-A0A930TWL7-F1
#
_entry.id   AF-A0A930TWL7-F1
#
_cell.length_a   1.000
_cell.length_b   1.000
_cell.length_c   1.000
_cell.angle_alpha   90.00
_cell.angle_beta   90.00
_cell.angle_gamma   90.00
#
_symmetry.space_group_name_H-M   'P 1'
#
loop_
_entity.id
_entity.type
_entity.pdbx_description
1 polymer ?
#
loop_
_entity_poly.entity_id
_entity_poly.type
_entity_poly.pdbx_seq_one_letter_code
_entity_poly.pdbx_strand_id
1 'polypeptide(L)'
;MPLLPATPLSCNNAVRNSNHIKLQNNTIENTFSPGIGVWNSTHQTVVDNTVINANDPDMTGFPNEFPETPHEAISLGSVEYFEVAYNLLRDGQKEGIDIKEESKHGTVHHNYVHHMQRQGLYVDSWGHLEDIEFAHNVVHDCKGTGFAISVEGGSVARDIRFHHNLLYDNWGTGIFFSRWGQDGLRENVQIYNNTVHHNGYGEPNPGEEFYWITGGLYLFSDNLRDIQIRNNIFSDNTGFQIGYSDRYLETNPNINDVLDTKAIAIDRNLIYGDNWSDRPIYAGWPPDNYANIYGINGSNAFLTEPAFIDPDSGNFYLQQTPSADSTNPSSIGAFPRSEAPNLWWQTDFPPQAINE
;
A
#
# COMPACT_ATOMS: atom_id res chain seq x y z
N MET A 1 8.81 26.79 9.51
CA MET A 1 8.11 27.74 8.61
C MET A 1 6.67 27.84 9.11
N PRO A 2 6.02 29.01 9.08
CA PRO A 2 4.63 29.09 9.47
C PRO A 2 3.77 28.38 8.43
N LEU A 3 2.86 27.53 8.92
CA LEU A 3 1.83 26.85 8.14
C LEU A 3 1.02 27.88 7.36
N LEU A 4 1.03 27.77 6.03
CA LEU A 4 -0.04 28.35 5.23
C LEU A 4 -1.34 27.65 5.63
N PRO A 5 -2.43 28.39 5.90
CA PRO A 5 -3.73 27.75 6.11
C PRO A 5 -4.05 26.94 4.85
N ALA A 6 -4.51 25.71 5.03
CA ALA A 6 -5.00 24.83 3.97
C ALA A 6 -6.29 25.40 3.36
N THR A 7 -6.19 26.53 2.65
CA THR A 7 -7.13 26.85 1.58
C THR A 7 -6.83 25.88 0.44
N PRO A 8 -7.75 25.00 0.05
CA PRO A 8 -7.49 24.08 -1.04
C PRO A 8 -7.36 24.90 -2.31
N LEU A 9 -6.20 24.85 -2.94
CA LEU A 9 -6.13 25.07 -4.37
C LEU A 9 -6.92 23.93 -5.01
N SER A 10 -8.17 24.25 -5.32
CA SER A 10 -9.16 23.54 -6.14
C SER A 10 -8.85 22.08 -6.43
N CYS A 11 -9.50 21.16 -5.72
CA CYS A 11 -9.75 19.80 -6.23
C CYS A 11 -10.90 19.86 -7.24
N ASN A 12 -10.81 19.09 -8.33
CA ASN A 12 -11.85 19.09 -9.37
C ASN A 12 -13.19 18.58 -8.81
N ASN A 13 -13.18 17.52 -8.01
CA ASN A 13 -14.34 17.00 -7.30
C ASN A 13 -14.11 16.99 -5.79
N ALA A 14 -14.38 18.13 -5.15
CA ALA A 14 -14.29 18.30 -3.70
C ALA A 14 -15.65 18.12 -3.00
N VAL A 15 -15.73 17.18 -2.07
CA VAL A 15 -16.85 17.03 -1.11
C VAL A 15 -16.35 17.39 0.28
N ARG A 16 -17.09 18.25 1.00
CA ARG A 16 -16.72 18.69 2.35
C ARG A 16 -17.93 18.81 3.25
N ASN A 17 -17.79 18.48 4.54
CA ASN A 17 -18.83 18.67 5.56
C ASN A 17 -20.20 18.11 5.14
N SER A 18 -20.17 16.94 4.52
CA SER A 18 -21.32 16.36 3.81
C SER A 18 -21.66 14.96 4.31
N ASN A 19 -22.86 14.50 3.95
CA ASN A 19 -23.38 13.19 4.35
C ASN A 19 -24.10 12.53 3.16
N HIS A 20 -23.92 11.22 2.97
CA HIS A 20 -24.55 10.43 1.89
C HIS A 20 -24.29 10.98 0.48
N ILE A 21 -23.03 11.28 0.15
CA ILE A 21 -22.66 11.64 -1.23
C ILE A 21 -22.03 10.44 -1.93
N LYS A 22 -22.48 10.20 -3.16
CA LYS A 22 -21.93 9.21 -4.06
C LYS A 22 -21.24 9.91 -5.23
N LEU A 23 -19.93 9.73 -5.34
CA LEU A 23 -19.12 10.12 -6.50
C LEU A 23 -18.94 8.87 -7.36
N GLN A 24 -19.74 8.76 -8.42
CA GLN A 24 -19.77 7.56 -9.26
C GLN A 24 -19.66 7.84 -10.75
N ASN A 25 -18.95 6.96 -11.46
CA ASN A 25 -18.88 6.93 -12.93
C ASN A 25 -18.42 8.27 -13.54
N ASN A 26 -17.42 8.89 -12.90
CA ASN A 26 -16.79 10.10 -13.41
C ASN A 26 -15.46 9.77 -14.06
N THR A 27 -15.14 10.47 -15.16
CA THR A 27 -13.79 10.52 -15.72
C THR A 27 -13.18 11.89 -15.40
N ILE A 28 -12.02 11.87 -14.74
CA ILE A 28 -11.32 13.05 -14.27
C ILE A 28 -9.89 12.97 -14.79
N GLU A 29 -9.48 13.96 -15.58
CA GLU A 29 -8.20 13.95 -16.26
C GLU A 29 -7.47 15.27 -16.04
N ASN A 30 -6.14 15.19 -15.87
CA ASN A 30 -5.22 16.33 -15.80
C ASN A 30 -5.63 17.33 -14.71
N THR A 31 -5.25 17.05 -13.47
CA THR A 31 -5.59 17.91 -12.32
C THR A 31 -4.32 18.36 -11.62
N PHE A 32 -4.24 19.63 -11.20
CA PHE A 32 -3.10 20.09 -10.38
C PHE A 32 -3.10 19.47 -8.98
N SER A 33 -4.28 19.19 -8.46
CA SER A 33 -4.57 18.69 -7.11
C SER A 33 -5.24 17.30 -7.22
N PRO A 34 -5.90 16.76 -6.18
CA PRO A 34 -6.64 15.51 -6.32
C PRO A 34 -7.66 15.55 -7.45
N GLY A 35 -7.84 14.40 -8.10
CA GLY A 35 -9.00 14.19 -8.95
C GLY A 35 -10.27 14.18 -8.12
N ILE A 36 -10.26 13.43 -7.01
CA ILE A 36 -11.35 13.34 -6.05
C ILE A 36 -10.82 13.62 -4.64
N GLY A 37 -11.50 14.50 -3.91
CA GLY A 37 -11.14 14.80 -2.53
C GLY A 37 -12.36 14.91 -1.64
N VAL A 38 -12.39 14.15 -0.56
CA VAL A 38 -13.49 14.14 0.41
C VAL A 38 -12.94 14.47 1.79
N TRP A 39 -13.50 15.48 2.46
CA TRP A 39 -13.06 15.87 3.81
C TRP A 39 -14.20 16.04 4.80
N ASN A 40 -13.95 15.70 6.06
CA ASN A 40 -14.83 15.98 7.19
C ASN A 40 -16.29 15.57 6.92
N SER A 41 -16.47 14.36 6.39
CA SER A 41 -17.75 13.90 5.86
C SER A 41 -18.07 12.51 6.40
N THR A 42 -19.31 12.06 6.22
CA THR A 42 -19.71 10.71 6.64
C THR A 42 -20.61 10.02 5.63
N HIS A 43 -20.60 8.68 5.56
CA HIS A 43 -21.37 7.89 4.60
C HIS A 43 -21.07 8.31 3.16
N GLN A 44 -19.83 8.09 2.73
CA GLN A 44 -19.32 8.55 1.44
C GLN A 44 -19.00 7.35 0.55
N THR A 45 -19.39 7.42 -0.72
CA THR A 45 -19.12 6.35 -1.69
C THR A 45 -18.39 6.95 -2.89
N VAL A 46 -17.19 6.46 -3.18
CA VAL A 46 -16.36 6.86 -4.32
C VAL A 46 -16.14 5.62 -5.18
N VAL A 47 -16.95 5.44 -6.22
CA VAL A 47 -16.98 4.17 -6.98
C VAL A 47 -17.02 4.32 -8.48
N ASP A 48 -16.47 3.35 -9.20
CA ASP A 48 -16.50 3.30 -10.68
C ASP A 48 -15.91 4.55 -11.37
N ASN A 49 -15.01 5.29 -10.71
CA ASN A 49 -14.41 6.49 -11.30
C ASN A 49 -13.11 6.14 -12.05
N THR A 50 -12.79 6.94 -13.06
CA THR A 50 -11.51 6.94 -13.76
C THR A 50 -10.77 8.24 -13.45
N VAL A 51 -9.60 8.16 -12.84
CA VAL A 51 -8.72 9.30 -12.55
C VAL A 51 -7.40 9.12 -13.32
N ILE A 52 -7.08 10.06 -14.20
CA ILE A 52 -5.90 9.98 -15.09
C ILE A 52 -5.05 11.23 -14.89
N ASN A 53 -3.75 11.03 -14.65
CA ASN A 53 -2.78 12.12 -14.54
C ASN A 53 -3.22 13.20 -13.53
N ALA A 54 -3.60 12.77 -12.33
CA ALA A 54 -3.82 13.68 -11.22
C ALA A 54 -2.48 14.20 -10.67
N ASN A 55 -2.55 15.34 -9.97
CA ASN A 55 -1.42 16.02 -9.34
C ASN A 55 -0.35 16.54 -10.31
N ASP A 56 -0.74 16.88 -11.53
CA ASP A 56 0.13 17.39 -12.59
C ASP A 56 0.58 18.85 -12.32
N PRO A 57 1.88 19.11 -12.10
CA PRO A 57 2.39 20.46 -11.85
C PRO A 57 2.18 21.42 -13.03
N ASP A 58 2.00 20.92 -14.26
CA ASP A 58 1.72 21.79 -15.41
C ASP A 58 0.32 22.41 -15.36
N MET A 59 -0.55 21.91 -14.46
CA MET A 59 -1.94 22.37 -14.32
C MET A 59 -2.14 23.54 -13.34
N THR A 60 -1.15 23.98 -12.55
CA THR A 60 -1.35 25.08 -11.59
C THR A 60 -1.46 26.46 -12.24
N GLY A 61 -0.98 26.64 -13.48
CA GLY A 61 -0.83 27.98 -14.08
C GLY A 61 0.23 28.88 -13.39
N PHE A 62 0.73 28.47 -12.22
CA PHE A 62 1.72 29.16 -11.39
C PHE A 62 2.79 28.15 -10.86
N PRO A 63 3.53 27.45 -11.75
CA PRO A 63 4.42 26.34 -11.36
C PRO A 63 5.55 26.73 -10.39
N ASN A 64 5.92 28.01 -10.33
CA ASN A 64 6.96 28.50 -9.43
C ASN A 64 6.46 28.80 -8.00
N GLU A 65 5.15 28.81 -7.77
CA GLU A 65 4.54 29.14 -6.47
C GLU A 65 4.23 27.89 -5.63
N PHE A 66 4.14 26.72 -6.28
CA PHE A 66 3.86 25.45 -5.62
C PHE A 66 4.94 24.42 -5.96
N PRO A 67 5.95 24.23 -5.09
CA PRO A 67 7.03 23.27 -5.34
C PRO A 67 6.55 21.81 -5.30
N GLU A 68 5.34 21.56 -4.80
CA GLU A 68 4.70 20.25 -4.75
C GLU A 68 3.20 20.40 -4.98
N THR A 69 2.62 19.46 -5.72
CA THR A 69 1.19 19.39 -5.96
C THR A 69 0.44 18.91 -4.70
N PRO A 70 -0.69 19.53 -4.33
CA PRO A 70 -1.36 19.21 -3.07
C PRO A 70 -2.06 17.85 -3.16
N HIS A 71 -2.02 17.09 -2.06
CA HIS A 71 -2.82 15.87 -1.82
C HIS A 71 -2.64 14.75 -2.89
N GLU A 72 -3.45 13.70 -2.83
CA GLU A 72 -3.31 12.43 -3.55
C GLU A 72 -4.43 12.26 -4.60
N ALA A 73 -4.28 11.39 -5.60
CA ALA A 73 -5.19 11.35 -6.73
C ALA A 73 -6.67 11.12 -6.33
N ILE A 74 -6.90 10.24 -5.34
CA ILE A 74 -8.12 10.18 -4.52
C ILE A 74 -7.71 10.34 -3.05
N SER A 75 -8.23 11.38 -2.39
CA SER A 75 -7.93 11.66 -0.97
C SER A 75 -9.19 11.65 -0.11
N LEU A 76 -9.20 10.88 0.98
CA LEU A 76 -10.24 10.93 2.02
C LEU A 76 -9.61 11.38 3.35
N GLY A 77 -9.89 12.61 3.77
CA GLY A 77 -9.40 13.18 5.03
C GLY A 77 -10.48 13.32 6.08
N SER A 78 -10.32 12.66 7.24
CA SER A 78 -11.30 12.71 8.33
C SER A 78 -12.73 12.32 7.89
N VAL A 79 -12.84 11.20 7.17
CA VAL A 79 -14.13 10.66 6.67
C VAL A 79 -14.53 9.42 7.49
N GLU A 80 -15.80 9.34 7.89
CA GLU A 80 -16.33 8.22 8.68
C GLU A 80 -17.44 7.45 7.93
N TYR A 81 -17.38 6.11 7.90
CA TYR A 81 -18.26 5.25 7.09
C TYR A 81 -18.11 5.56 5.60
N PHE A 82 -17.19 4.87 4.93
CA PHE A 82 -16.95 5.11 3.51
C PHE A 82 -16.58 3.85 2.73
N GLU A 83 -16.78 3.94 1.42
CA GLU A 83 -16.39 2.95 0.43
C GLU A 83 -15.65 3.64 -0.71
N VAL A 84 -14.45 3.17 -1.02
CA VAL A 84 -13.68 3.56 -2.21
C VAL A 84 -13.44 2.30 -3.03
N ALA A 85 -14.19 2.11 -4.11
CA ALA A 85 -14.18 0.83 -4.82
C ALA A 85 -14.31 0.92 -6.33
N TYR A 86 -13.75 -0.07 -7.03
CA TYR A 86 -13.88 -0.17 -8.50
C TYR A 86 -13.39 1.07 -9.26
N ASN A 87 -12.48 1.86 -8.68
CA ASN A 87 -11.90 3.02 -9.35
C ASN A 87 -10.63 2.61 -10.12
N LEU A 88 -10.47 3.19 -11.32
CA LEU A 88 -9.23 3.17 -12.09
C LEU A 88 -8.44 4.44 -11.80
N LEU A 89 -7.22 4.30 -11.31
CA LEU A 89 -6.28 5.41 -11.17
C LEU A 89 -5.02 5.09 -11.97
N ARG A 90 -4.61 6.01 -12.84
CA ARG A 90 -3.37 5.84 -13.61
C ARG A 90 -2.62 7.12 -13.89
N ASP A 91 -1.31 6.94 -14.08
CA ASP A 91 -0.38 7.97 -14.57
C ASP A 91 -0.33 9.24 -13.69
N GLY A 92 -0.70 9.13 -12.41
CA GLY A 92 -0.70 10.28 -11.50
C GLY A 92 0.69 10.64 -11.00
N GLN A 93 0.92 11.92 -10.73
CA GLN A 93 2.23 12.47 -10.34
C GLN A 93 2.53 12.37 -8.83
N LYS A 94 1.60 11.81 -8.05
CA LYS A 94 1.69 11.61 -6.60
C LYS A 94 1.15 10.23 -6.22
N GLU A 95 0.66 10.07 -5.00
CA GLU A 95 0.07 8.84 -4.49
C GLU A 95 -1.33 8.59 -5.10
N GLY A 96 -1.74 7.33 -5.20
CA GLY A 96 -3.01 6.92 -5.81
C GLY A 96 -4.21 7.19 -4.91
N ILE A 97 -4.48 6.28 -3.97
CA ILE A 97 -5.58 6.41 -3.01
C ILE A 97 -5.00 6.58 -1.62
N ASP A 98 -5.38 7.66 -0.93
CA ASP A 98 -4.97 7.94 0.43
C ASP A 98 -6.16 8.09 1.38
N ILE A 99 -6.13 7.30 2.45
CA ILE A 99 -7.03 7.39 3.59
C ILE A 99 -6.25 8.06 4.72
N LYS A 100 -6.60 9.31 5.03
CA LYS A 100 -5.77 10.16 5.86
C LYS A 100 -6.50 10.85 7.01
N GLU A 101 -5.72 11.50 7.85
CA GLU A 101 -6.16 12.23 9.04
C GLU A 101 -6.88 11.30 10.05
N GLU A 102 -8.11 11.64 10.48
CA GLU A 102 -8.89 10.89 11.47
C GLU A 102 -9.98 10.00 10.83
N SER A 103 -9.74 9.54 9.59
CA SER A 103 -10.70 8.70 8.86
C SER A 103 -10.93 7.37 9.57
N LYS A 104 -12.17 6.86 9.53
CA LYS A 104 -12.52 5.61 10.22
C LYS A 104 -13.69 4.84 9.59
N HIS A 105 -13.78 3.55 9.91
CA HIS A 105 -14.86 2.65 9.46
C HIS A 105 -15.01 2.62 7.94
N GLY A 106 -13.92 2.34 7.24
CA GLY A 106 -13.82 2.47 5.80
C GLY A 106 -13.41 1.21 5.08
N THR A 107 -13.83 1.09 3.82
CA THR A 107 -13.40 0.01 2.92
C THR A 107 -12.83 0.58 1.63
N VAL A 108 -11.71 0.01 1.18
CA VAL A 108 -11.01 0.36 -0.06
C VAL A 108 -10.78 -0.92 -0.83
N HIS A 109 -11.58 -1.20 -1.86
CA HIS A 109 -11.52 -2.50 -2.51
C HIS A 109 -11.75 -2.54 -4.00
N HIS A 110 -11.18 -3.53 -4.68
CA HIS A 110 -11.34 -3.72 -6.12
C HIS A 110 -10.93 -2.48 -6.94
N ASN A 111 -10.02 -1.65 -6.43
CA ASN A 111 -9.46 -0.55 -7.21
C ASN A 111 -8.27 -1.05 -8.03
N TYR A 112 -8.10 -0.45 -9.20
CA TYR A 112 -6.96 -0.70 -10.08
C TYR A 112 -6.10 0.56 -10.15
N VAL A 113 -4.92 0.50 -9.56
CA VAL A 113 -4.01 1.65 -9.41
C VAL A 113 -2.69 1.32 -10.09
N HIS A 114 -2.26 2.11 -11.07
CA HIS A 114 -0.99 1.83 -11.73
C HIS A 114 -0.26 3.07 -12.22
N HIS A 115 1.06 2.94 -12.42
CA HIS A 115 1.88 4.01 -13.00
C HIS A 115 1.87 5.33 -12.21
N MET A 116 1.68 5.25 -10.89
CA MET A 116 1.77 6.41 -10.01
C MET A 116 3.24 6.79 -9.79
N GLN A 117 3.56 8.08 -9.69
CA GLN A 117 4.93 8.52 -9.38
C GLN A 117 5.30 8.30 -7.90
N ARG A 118 4.34 7.96 -7.04
CA ARG A 118 4.55 7.61 -5.63
C ARG A 118 3.80 6.33 -5.27
N GLN A 119 3.26 6.24 -4.05
CA GLN A 119 2.60 5.04 -3.54
C GLN A 119 1.28 4.79 -4.25
N GLY A 120 0.93 3.53 -4.51
CA GLY A 120 -0.38 3.21 -5.09
C GLY A 120 -1.51 3.40 -4.07
N LEU A 121 -1.37 2.77 -2.91
CA LEU A 121 -2.33 2.85 -1.80
C LEU A 121 -1.65 3.38 -0.54
N TYR A 122 -2.36 4.20 0.22
CA TYR A 122 -1.79 4.87 1.37
C TYR A 122 -2.77 5.03 2.55
N VAL A 123 -2.19 4.91 3.76
CA VAL A 123 -2.82 5.29 5.02
C VAL A 123 -1.91 6.32 5.68
N ASP A 124 -2.39 7.55 5.83
CA ASP A 124 -1.65 8.68 6.39
C ASP A 124 -2.35 9.26 7.64
N SER A 125 -2.06 8.70 8.81
CA SER A 125 -2.66 9.19 10.05
C SER A 125 -2.03 10.51 10.52
N TRP A 126 -2.88 11.54 10.61
CA TRP A 126 -2.61 12.84 11.26
C TRP A 126 -3.40 13.03 12.56
N GLY A 127 -4.04 11.96 13.06
CA GLY A 127 -4.77 11.95 14.32
C GLY A 127 -4.98 10.52 14.83
N HIS A 128 -6.22 10.12 15.03
CA HIS A 128 -6.61 8.75 15.35
C HIS A 128 -7.37 8.15 14.18
N LEU A 129 -6.66 7.36 13.36
CA LEU A 129 -7.18 6.64 12.21
C LEU A 129 -7.45 5.18 12.60
N GLU A 130 -8.63 4.66 12.30
CA GLU A 130 -8.97 3.29 12.71
C GLU A 130 -9.98 2.54 11.85
N ASP A 131 -9.93 1.22 11.89
CA ASP A 131 -10.89 0.32 11.25
C ASP A 131 -11.05 0.59 9.75
N ILE A 132 -9.93 0.46 9.04
CA ILE A 132 -9.88 0.57 7.58
C ILE A 132 -9.50 -0.78 6.97
N GLU A 133 -10.25 -1.20 5.98
CA GLU A 133 -10.00 -2.42 5.23
C GLU A 133 -9.59 -2.10 3.78
N PHE A 134 -8.48 -2.67 3.35
CA PHE A 134 -8.00 -2.66 1.97
C PHE A 134 -8.04 -4.07 1.42
N ALA A 135 -8.91 -4.32 0.44
CA ALA A 135 -9.14 -5.67 -0.05
C ALA A 135 -9.23 -5.79 -1.56
N HIS A 136 -8.65 -6.84 -2.15
CA HIS A 136 -8.83 -7.15 -3.58
C HIS A 136 -8.42 -6.00 -4.52
N ASN A 137 -7.50 -5.12 -4.11
CA ASN A 137 -6.97 -4.09 -5.00
C ASN A 137 -5.81 -4.66 -5.83
N VAL A 138 -5.61 -4.08 -7.01
CA VAL A 138 -4.49 -4.38 -7.89
C VAL A 138 -3.64 -3.13 -8.04
N VAL A 139 -2.36 -3.23 -7.66
CA VAL A 139 -1.42 -2.11 -7.68
C VAL A 139 -0.11 -2.52 -8.35
N HIS A 140 0.25 -1.82 -9.42
CA HIS A 140 1.51 -2.11 -10.11
C HIS A 140 2.15 -0.93 -10.84
N ASP A 141 3.42 -1.10 -11.20
CA ASP A 141 4.22 -0.09 -11.93
C ASP A 141 4.26 1.28 -11.25
N CYS A 142 4.00 1.36 -9.94
CA CYS A 142 4.11 2.60 -9.20
C CYS A 142 5.59 2.84 -8.82
N LYS A 143 6.07 4.07 -8.95
CA LYS A 143 7.45 4.43 -8.60
C LYS A 143 7.71 4.41 -7.09
N GLY A 144 6.66 4.55 -6.28
CA GLY A 144 6.71 4.35 -4.84
C GLY A 144 6.43 2.91 -4.45
N THR A 145 5.78 2.73 -3.29
CA THR A 145 5.38 1.42 -2.78
C THR A 145 4.03 1.00 -3.36
N GLY A 146 3.72 -0.30 -3.31
CA GLY A 146 2.36 -0.77 -3.61
C GLY A 146 1.35 -0.27 -2.57
N PHE A 147 1.67 -0.48 -1.30
CA PHE A 147 0.93 0.01 -0.14
C PHE A 147 1.89 0.58 0.90
N ALA A 148 1.54 1.71 1.50
CA ALA A 148 2.24 2.26 2.67
C ALA A 148 1.28 2.54 3.82
N ILE A 149 1.80 2.41 5.05
CA ILE A 149 1.10 2.82 6.26
C ILE A 149 1.99 3.75 7.09
N SER A 150 1.45 4.94 7.38
CA SER A 150 2.11 6.01 8.10
C SER A 150 1.31 6.57 9.24
N VAL A 151 2.03 7.07 10.24
CA VAL A 151 1.48 7.94 11.28
C VAL A 151 2.37 9.18 11.33
N GLU A 152 2.07 10.14 10.45
CA GLU A 152 2.95 11.27 10.17
C GLU A 152 2.78 12.42 11.18
N GLY A 153 1.56 12.68 11.60
CA GLY A 153 1.25 13.70 12.62
C GLY A 153 0.29 13.23 13.70
N GLY A 154 -0.19 11.99 13.59
CA GLY A 154 -1.17 11.39 14.48
C GLY A 154 -0.57 10.69 15.69
N SER A 155 -1.46 10.26 16.58
CA SER A 155 -1.08 9.41 17.72
C SER A 155 -1.04 7.94 17.33
N VAL A 156 -1.96 7.49 16.48
CA VAL A 156 -2.13 6.08 16.14
C VAL A 156 -2.82 5.86 14.79
N ALA A 157 -2.44 4.77 14.12
CA ALA A 157 -3.26 4.10 13.10
C ALA A 157 -3.53 2.66 13.57
N ARG A 158 -4.80 2.26 13.72
CA ARG A 158 -5.12 0.94 14.27
C ARG A 158 -6.23 0.18 13.57
N ASP A 159 -6.32 -1.11 13.84
CA ASP A 159 -7.38 -1.98 13.33
C ASP A 159 -7.42 -2.02 11.80
N ILE A 160 -6.24 -2.04 11.17
CA ILE A 160 -6.10 -2.01 9.70
C ILE A 160 -6.06 -3.44 9.16
N ARG A 161 -6.90 -3.74 8.18
CA ARG A 161 -6.94 -5.04 7.49
C ARG A 161 -6.48 -4.84 6.04
N PHE A 162 -5.41 -5.51 5.62
CA PHE A 162 -4.89 -5.45 4.25
C PHE A 162 -4.80 -6.87 3.69
N HIS A 163 -5.73 -7.24 2.81
CA HIS A 163 -5.83 -8.62 2.36
C HIS A 163 -6.32 -8.85 0.94
N HIS A 164 -5.95 -9.98 0.36
CA HIS A 164 -6.40 -10.36 -0.99
C HIS A 164 -5.97 -9.35 -2.07
N ASN A 165 -4.98 -8.49 -1.80
CA ASN A 165 -4.46 -7.53 -2.75
C ASN A 165 -3.32 -8.13 -3.58
N LEU A 166 -3.23 -7.69 -4.83
CA LEU A 166 -2.13 -8.01 -5.74
C LEU A 166 -1.24 -6.77 -5.90
N LEU A 167 0.02 -6.87 -5.48
CA LEU A 167 1.02 -5.81 -5.56
C LEU A 167 2.22 -6.30 -6.35
N TYR A 168 2.48 -5.76 -7.52
CA TYR A 168 3.58 -6.23 -8.35
C TYR A 168 4.27 -5.15 -9.17
N ASP A 169 5.52 -5.36 -9.57
CA ASP A 169 6.29 -4.44 -10.41
C ASP A 169 6.36 -2.99 -9.91
N ASN A 170 6.14 -2.76 -8.61
CA ASN A 170 6.36 -1.44 -8.02
C ASN A 170 7.86 -1.24 -7.82
N TRP A 171 8.34 -0.03 -8.10
CA TRP A 171 9.76 0.29 -7.97
C TRP A 171 10.22 0.25 -6.52
N GLY A 172 9.33 0.66 -5.61
CA GLY A 172 9.53 0.55 -4.17
C GLY A 172 8.97 -0.75 -3.59
N THR A 173 8.93 -0.80 -2.27
CA THR A 173 8.49 -1.97 -1.51
C THR A 173 7.04 -2.31 -1.88
N GLY A 174 6.68 -3.60 -1.92
CA GLY A 174 5.27 -3.98 -2.03
C GLY A 174 4.43 -3.40 -0.88
N ILE A 175 4.79 -3.71 0.37
CA ILE A 175 4.10 -3.25 1.58
C ILE A 175 5.10 -2.56 2.52
N PHE A 176 4.86 -1.30 2.86
CA PHE A 176 5.81 -0.49 3.63
C PHE A 176 5.23 0.07 4.93
N PHE A 177 5.81 -0.32 6.06
CA PHE A 177 5.58 0.33 7.35
C PHE A 177 6.55 1.50 7.48
N SER A 178 6.15 2.65 6.94
CA SER A 178 7.02 3.80 6.75
C SER A 178 7.47 4.42 8.08
N ARG A 179 8.39 5.37 8.02
CA ARG A 179 8.72 6.27 9.14
C ARG A 179 8.51 7.74 8.77
N TRP A 180 7.56 8.00 7.87
CA TRP A 180 7.25 9.37 7.47
C TRP A 180 6.60 10.13 8.65
N GLY A 181 6.90 11.42 8.73
CA GLY A 181 6.51 12.30 9.83
C GLY A 181 7.04 11.87 11.20
N GLN A 182 6.16 11.77 12.19
CA GLN A 182 6.49 11.53 13.60
C GLN A 182 6.67 10.05 13.95
N ASP A 183 6.40 9.15 13.01
CA ASP A 183 6.50 7.70 13.23
C ASP A 183 5.68 7.22 14.44
N GLY A 184 4.43 7.67 14.51
CA GLY A 184 3.49 7.28 15.57
C GLY A 184 3.10 5.80 15.53
N LEU A 185 2.33 5.36 16.54
CA LEU A 185 2.06 3.93 16.76
C LEU A 185 1.18 3.34 15.67
N ARG A 186 1.56 2.17 15.15
CA ARG A 186 0.67 1.33 14.32
C ARG A 186 0.29 0.08 15.12
N GLU A 187 -1.00 -0.15 15.30
CA GLU A 187 -1.50 -1.19 16.21
C GLU A 187 -2.58 -2.07 15.57
N ASN A 188 -2.58 -3.38 15.86
CA ASN A 188 -3.59 -4.31 15.36
C ASN A 188 -3.72 -4.25 13.83
N VAL A 189 -2.60 -4.43 13.13
CA VAL A 189 -2.55 -4.44 11.66
C VAL A 189 -2.47 -5.88 11.18
N GLN A 190 -3.38 -6.27 10.30
CA GLN A 190 -3.47 -7.62 9.74
C GLN A 190 -3.17 -7.58 8.24
N ILE A 191 -2.05 -8.17 7.86
CA ILE A 191 -1.61 -8.35 6.47
C ILE A 191 -1.75 -9.82 6.10
N TYR A 192 -2.77 -10.17 5.31
CA TYR A 192 -2.98 -11.58 5.00
C TYR A 192 -3.49 -11.84 3.60
N ASN A 193 -3.16 -13.00 3.04
CA ASN A 193 -3.70 -13.39 1.73
C ASN A 193 -3.36 -12.40 0.61
N ASN A 194 -2.22 -11.70 0.64
CA ASN A 194 -1.80 -10.84 -0.45
C ASN A 194 -0.80 -11.58 -1.36
N THR A 195 -0.74 -11.22 -2.63
CA THR A 195 0.35 -11.60 -3.53
C THR A 195 1.23 -10.37 -3.77
N VAL A 196 2.50 -10.48 -3.40
CA VAL A 196 3.50 -9.41 -3.49
C VAL A 196 4.66 -9.94 -4.32
N HIS A 197 4.73 -9.51 -5.58
CA HIS A 197 5.63 -10.09 -6.57
C HIS A 197 6.51 -9.04 -7.24
N HIS A 198 7.81 -9.30 -7.36
CA HIS A 198 8.70 -8.47 -8.18
C HIS A 198 8.68 -6.96 -7.85
N ASN A 199 8.56 -6.62 -6.57
CA ASN A 199 8.64 -5.24 -6.10
C ASN A 199 10.08 -4.87 -5.69
N GLY A 200 10.38 -3.57 -5.68
CA GLY A 200 11.64 -3.02 -5.18
C GLY A 200 12.71 -2.77 -6.24
N TYR A 201 12.42 -3.04 -7.53
CA TYR A 201 13.35 -2.96 -8.66
C TYR A 201 13.54 -1.54 -9.23
N GLY A 202 13.17 -0.52 -8.48
CA GLY A 202 13.41 0.87 -8.86
C GLY A 202 14.89 1.19 -9.07
N GLU A 203 15.17 2.22 -9.85
CA GLU A 203 16.55 2.66 -10.13
C GLU A 203 17.22 3.19 -8.84
N PRO A 204 18.33 2.56 -8.38
CA PRO A 204 19.06 3.03 -7.19
C PRO A 204 19.66 4.42 -7.39
N ASN A 205 19.85 5.18 -6.30
CA ASN A 205 20.63 6.42 -6.38
C ASN A 205 22.10 6.12 -6.75
N PRO A 206 22.84 7.11 -7.29
CA PRO A 206 24.26 6.93 -7.61
C PRO A 206 25.08 6.44 -6.40
N GLY A 207 25.64 5.23 -6.52
CA GLY A 207 26.46 4.61 -5.48
C GLY A 207 25.70 3.71 -4.51
N GLU A 208 24.37 3.61 -4.64
CA GLU A 208 23.54 2.65 -3.90
C GLU A 208 23.31 1.38 -4.73
N GLU A 209 23.17 0.24 -4.06
CA GLU A 209 22.90 -1.05 -4.70
C GLU A 209 21.41 -1.29 -4.93
N PHE A 210 20.57 -0.79 -4.02
CA PHE A 210 19.13 -1.00 -4.01
C PHE A 210 18.38 0.31 -4.14
N TYR A 211 17.13 0.23 -4.61
CA TYR A 211 16.19 1.33 -4.47
C TYR A 211 16.02 1.69 -2.99
N TRP A 212 15.88 2.97 -2.69
CA TRP A 212 15.90 3.51 -1.33
C TRP A 212 14.80 2.94 -0.41
N ILE A 213 13.71 2.43 -0.98
CA ILE A 213 12.63 1.69 -0.31
C ILE A 213 12.39 0.37 -1.04
N THR A 214 13.34 -0.56 -1.03
CA THR A 214 13.24 -1.84 -1.76
C THR A 214 12.45 -2.93 -0.99
N GLY A 215 12.27 -4.12 -1.58
CA GLY A 215 11.76 -5.34 -0.92
C GLY A 215 10.28 -5.69 -1.15
N GLY A 216 9.85 -6.82 -0.57
CA GLY A 216 8.46 -7.27 -0.62
C GLY A 216 7.59 -6.62 0.47
N LEU A 217 7.84 -6.95 1.73
CA LEU A 217 7.28 -6.26 2.91
C LEU A 217 8.40 -5.73 3.79
N TYR A 218 8.37 -4.44 4.10
CA TYR A 218 9.40 -3.81 4.92
C TYR A 218 8.82 -3.21 6.21
N LEU A 219 9.19 -3.82 7.33
CA LEU A 219 9.00 -3.32 8.69
C LEU A 219 10.09 -2.27 8.98
N PHE A 220 9.96 -1.08 8.41
CA PHE A 220 10.94 -0.01 8.63
C PHE A 220 10.76 0.66 9.98
N SER A 221 9.53 1.09 10.30
CA SER A 221 9.16 1.53 11.65
C SER A 221 9.22 0.37 12.63
N ASP A 222 9.83 0.60 13.79
CA ASP A 222 9.75 -0.30 14.93
C ASP A 222 8.65 0.11 15.92
N ASN A 223 7.91 1.20 15.66
CA ASN A 223 6.78 1.64 16.47
C ASN A 223 5.47 0.92 16.11
N LEU A 224 5.55 -0.42 16.19
CA LEU A 224 4.46 -1.34 15.86
C LEU A 224 4.07 -2.18 17.08
N ARG A 225 2.79 -2.51 17.17
CA ARG A 225 2.24 -3.48 18.14
C ARG A 225 1.14 -4.32 17.52
N ASP A 226 1.02 -5.59 17.91
CA ASP A 226 -0.07 -6.47 17.50
C ASP A 226 -0.19 -6.60 15.97
N ILE A 227 0.89 -7.00 15.30
CA ILE A 227 0.92 -7.11 13.83
C ILE A 227 0.84 -8.57 13.42
N GLN A 228 -0.02 -8.91 12.47
CA GLN A 228 -0.13 -10.26 11.91
C GLN A 228 0.16 -10.25 10.43
N ILE A 229 1.16 -11.03 10.00
CA ILE A 229 1.55 -11.19 8.60
C ILE A 229 1.45 -12.67 8.26
N ARG A 230 0.38 -13.08 7.56
CA ARG A 230 0.13 -14.51 7.33
C ARG A 230 -0.50 -14.86 5.98
N ASN A 231 -0.23 -16.06 5.49
CA ASN A 231 -0.83 -16.59 4.27
C ASN A 231 -0.63 -15.68 3.03
N ASN A 232 0.41 -14.87 3.01
CA ASN A 232 0.77 -14.07 1.84
C ASN A 232 1.72 -14.87 0.94
N ILE A 233 1.82 -14.47 -0.33
CA ILE A 233 2.88 -14.87 -1.24
C ILE A 233 3.82 -13.67 -1.39
N PHE A 234 5.08 -13.84 -1.00
CA PHE A 234 6.17 -12.93 -1.31
C PHE A 234 7.13 -13.66 -2.25
N SER A 235 7.22 -13.19 -3.48
CA SER A 235 7.99 -13.89 -4.52
C SER A 235 8.79 -12.92 -5.36
N ASP A 236 10.08 -13.20 -5.55
CA ASP A 236 10.98 -12.48 -6.45
C ASP A 236 11.02 -10.97 -6.21
N ASN A 237 10.77 -10.49 -4.99
CA ASN A 237 11.04 -9.09 -4.66
C ASN A 237 12.56 -8.90 -4.48
N THR A 238 13.10 -7.73 -4.80
CA THR A 238 14.55 -7.51 -4.71
C THR A 238 15.03 -7.14 -3.31
N GLY A 239 16.23 -7.58 -2.94
CA GLY A 239 16.83 -7.42 -1.61
C GLY A 239 16.26 -8.38 -0.57
N PHE A 240 14.95 -8.38 -0.35
CA PHE A 240 14.29 -9.26 0.61
C PHE A 240 12.80 -9.47 0.29
N GLN A 241 12.27 -10.62 0.72
CA GLN A 241 10.84 -10.91 0.61
C GLN A 241 10.06 -10.29 1.78
N ILE A 242 10.56 -10.45 3.01
CA ILE A 242 10.08 -9.74 4.20
C ILE A 242 11.31 -9.30 4.98
N GLY A 243 11.39 -8.02 5.31
CA GLY A 243 12.55 -7.42 5.97
C GLY A 243 12.18 -6.53 7.15
N TYR A 244 13.09 -6.40 8.11
CA TYR A 244 12.98 -5.50 9.25
C TYR A 244 14.26 -4.66 9.40
N SER A 245 14.12 -3.43 9.89
CA SER A 245 15.26 -2.54 10.14
C SER A 245 16.03 -2.94 11.40
N ASP A 246 17.32 -2.61 11.44
CA ASP A 246 18.21 -2.77 12.60
C ASP A 246 17.71 -2.11 13.88
N ARG A 247 16.74 -1.20 13.79
CA ARG A 247 16.06 -0.57 14.93
C ARG A 247 15.40 -1.57 15.86
N TYR A 248 14.84 -2.63 15.31
CA TYR A 248 14.29 -3.73 16.11
C TYR A 248 15.34 -4.32 17.06
N LEU A 249 16.62 -4.28 16.67
CA LEU A 249 17.72 -4.88 17.42
C LEU A 249 18.35 -3.91 18.45
N GLU A 250 17.97 -2.63 18.46
CA GLU A 250 18.51 -1.64 19.39
C GLU A 250 18.13 -1.95 20.85
N THR A 251 16.96 -2.56 21.06
CA THR A 251 16.44 -2.89 22.40
C THR A 251 16.82 -4.30 22.85
N ASN A 252 16.88 -5.27 21.94
CA ASN A 252 17.30 -6.64 22.19
C ASN A 252 17.87 -7.25 20.89
N PRO A 253 19.10 -7.81 20.89
CA PRO A 253 19.70 -8.39 19.69
C PRO A 253 18.99 -9.66 19.18
N ASN A 254 18.11 -10.28 19.96
CA ASN A 254 17.30 -11.41 19.53
C ASN A 254 15.98 -10.93 18.92
N ILE A 255 15.90 -10.96 17.58
CA ILE A 255 14.71 -10.50 16.85
C ILE A 255 13.44 -11.22 17.28
N ASN A 256 13.48 -12.52 17.57
CA ASN A 256 12.28 -13.26 17.96
C ASN A 256 11.69 -12.74 19.27
N ASP A 257 12.54 -12.43 20.26
CA ASP A 257 12.08 -11.86 21.54
C ASP A 257 11.48 -10.46 21.34
N VAL A 258 12.03 -9.66 20.41
CA VAL A 258 11.52 -8.33 20.07
C VAL A 258 10.14 -8.45 19.44
N LEU A 259 9.98 -9.34 18.46
CA LEU A 259 8.71 -9.59 17.78
C LEU A 259 7.66 -10.10 18.78
N ASP A 260 8.01 -11.06 19.65
CA ASP A 260 7.12 -11.58 20.69
C ASP A 260 6.68 -10.48 21.66
N THR A 261 7.61 -9.62 22.10
CA THR A 261 7.30 -8.50 23.01
C THR A 261 6.36 -7.47 22.36
N LYS A 262 6.50 -7.24 21.05
CA LYS A 262 5.63 -6.35 20.28
C LYS A 262 4.36 -7.04 19.78
N ALA A 263 4.17 -8.33 20.06
CA ALA A 263 3.09 -9.16 19.53
C ALA A 263 3.02 -9.13 17.98
N ILE A 264 4.18 -9.23 17.33
CA ILE A 264 4.31 -9.30 15.88
C ILE A 264 4.47 -10.76 15.47
N ALA A 265 3.50 -11.29 14.74
CA ALA A 265 3.49 -12.66 14.24
C ALA A 265 3.67 -12.69 12.71
N ILE A 266 4.69 -13.38 12.23
CA ILE A 266 4.92 -13.69 10.81
C ILE A 266 4.79 -15.19 10.65
N ASP A 267 3.74 -15.66 9.98
CA ASP A 267 3.38 -17.09 9.99
C ASP A 267 2.76 -17.55 8.67
N ARG A 268 3.14 -18.74 8.18
CA ARG A 268 2.52 -19.39 7.00
C ARG A 268 2.50 -18.54 5.73
N ASN A 269 3.54 -17.73 5.51
CA ASN A 269 3.74 -17.05 4.23
C ASN A 269 4.52 -17.96 3.28
N LEU A 270 4.24 -17.87 1.98
CA LEU A 270 5.11 -18.43 0.96
C LEU A 270 6.18 -17.41 0.61
N ILE A 271 7.43 -17.86 0.61
CA ILE A 271 8.61 -17.05 0.36
C ILE A 271 9.37 -17.69 -0.79
N TYR A 272 9.55 -16.94 -1.87
CA TYR A 272 10.33 -17.35 -3.04
C TYR A 272 11.27 -16.22 -3.47
N GLY A 273 12.50 -16.56 -3.87
CA GLY A 273 13.56 -15.60 -4.14
C GLY A 273 14.45 -15.29 -2.93
N ASP A 274 15.29 -14.27 -3.06
CA ASP A 274 16.28 -13.90 -2.05
C ASP A 274 15.62 -13.29 -0.81
N ASN A 275 16.04 -13.77 0.37
CA ASN A 275 15.61 -13.23 1.67
C ASN A 275 16.77 -13.28 2.69
N TRP A 276 17.68 -12.30 2.61
CA TRP A 276 18.96 -12.35 3.33
C TRP A 276 18.84 -12.09 4.84
N SER A 277 18.79 -13.15 5.65
CA SER A 277 18.73 -13.04 7.12
C SER A 277 20.08 -12.76 7.78
N ASP A 278 21.18 -13.26 7.20
CA ASP A 278 22.49 -13.29 7.86
C ASP A 278 23.38 -12.09 7.49
N ARG A 279 22.96 -11.32 6.50
CA ARG A 279 23.67 -10.14 6.00
C ARG A 279 22.65 -9.06 5.67
N PRO A 280 22.72 -7.90 6.34
CA PRO A 280 21.77 -6.85 6.04
C PRO A 280 22.07 -6.22 4.69
N ILE A 281 21.03 -5.69 4.05
CA ILE A 281 21.18 -4.68 3.01
C ILE A 281 21.16 -3.29 3.63
N TYR A 282 21.90 -2.36 3.06
CA TYR A 282 21.86 -0.96 3.48
C TYR A 282 21.06 -0.16 2.46
N ALA A 283 19.91 0.37 2.88
CA ALA A 283 19.04 1.18 2.04
C ALA A 283 18.37 2.26 2.88
N GLY A 284 17.90 3.31 2.21
CA GLY A 284 17.19 4.41 2.84
C GLY A 284 17.47 5.73 2.14
N TRP A 285 17.21 6.84 2.84
CA TRP A 285 17.39 8.16 2.27
C TRP A 285 17.89 9.18 3.29
N PRO A 286 18.56 10.25 2.83
CA PRO A 286 19.03 11.32 3.71
C PRO A 286 17.90 12.08 4.40
N PRO A 287 18.18 12.78 5.51
CA PRO A 287 19.47 12.79 6.21
C PRO A 287 19.69 11.54 7.06
N ASP A 288 18.64 10.99 7.69
CA ASP A 288 18.77 10.02 8.78
C ASP A 288 17.85 8.78 8.63
N ASN A 289 17.32 8.52 7.43
CA ASN A 289 16.41 7.42 7.16
C ASN A 289 17.08 6.23 6.47
N TYR A 290 18.35 5.99 6.78
CA TYR A 290 19.06 4.77 6.43
C TYR A 290 18.91 3.71 7.52
N ALA A 291 18.89 2.44 7.11
CA ALA A 291 18.91 1.29 8.00
C ALA A 291 19.67 0.11 7.38
N ASN A 292 20.24 -0.72 8.25
CA ASN A 292 20.57 -2.10 7.89
C ASN A 292 19.28 -2.93 7.96
N ILE A 293 18.95 -3.62 6.88
CA ILE A 293 17.69 -4.35 6.73
C ILE A 293 17.98 -5.84 6.64
N TYR A 294 17.36 -6.62 7.52
CA TYR A 294 17.55 -8.06 7.61
C TYR A 294 16.29 -8.78 7.12
N GLY A 295 16.48 -9.80 6.27
CA GLY A 295 15.42 -10.68 5.83
C GLY A 295 14.91 -11.60 6.95
N ILE A 296 13.62 -11.89 6.95
CA ILE A 296 12.99 -12.84 7.89
C ILE A 296 11.91 -13.66 7.18
N ASN A 297 11.88 -14.97 7.41
CA ASN A 297 10.84 -15.84 6.83
C ASN A 297 9.59 -15.93 7.71
N GLY A 298 9.77 -15.78 9.03
CA GLY A 298 8.74 -16.10 10.02
C GLY A 298 8.62 -17.60 10.28
N SER A 299 7.58 -17.98 11.02
CA SER A 299 7.27 -19.36 11.39
C SER A 299 6.46 -20.05 10.28
N ASN A 300 6.65 -21.37 10.12
CA ASN A 300 5.88 -22.20 9.18
C ASN A 300 5.86 -21.68 7.73
N ALA A 301 6.93 -21.00 7.31
CA ALA A 301 7.02 -20.45 5.96
C ALA A 301 7.13 -21.56 4.90
N PHE A 302 6.48 -21.36 3.75
CA PHE A 302 6.59 -22.23 2.59
C PHE A 302 7.69 -21.70 1.67
N LEU A 303 8.85 -22.36 1.65
CA LEU A 303 10.01 -21.94 0.86
C LEU A 303 9.98 -22.62 -0.51
N THR A 304 9.14 -22.12 -1.41
CA THR A 304 8.90 -22.76 -2.71
C THR A 304 8.40 -21.72 -3.71
N GLU A 305 8.66 -21.96 -4.98
CA GLU A 305 8.07 -21.20 -6.08
C GLU A 305 6.53 -21.32 -6.05
N PRO A 306 5.78 -20.21 -6.22
CA PRO A 306 4.32 -20.23 -6.17
C PRO A 306 3.65 -20.92 -7.37
N ALA A 307 4.37 -21.13 -8.48
CA ALA A 307 3.82 -21.70 -9.72
C ALA A 307 2.60 -20.92 -10.26
N PHE A 308 2.78 -19.62 -10.49
CA PHE A 308 1.77 -18.76 -11.13
C PHE A 308 1.41 -19.25 -12.54
N ILE A 309 0.21 -18.95 -13.02
CA ILE A 309 -0.22 -19.30 -14.38
C ILE A 309 0.61 -18.55 -15.42
N ASP A 310 0.65 -17.21 -15.35
CA ASP A 310 1.36 -16.36 -16.30
C ASP A 310 1.61 -14.96 -15.68
N PRO A 311 2.61 -14.83 -14.78
CA PRO A 311 2.85 -13.59 -14.03
C PRO A 311 3.25 -12.41 -14.94
N ASP A 312 3.92 -12.67 -16.06
CA ASP A 312 4.31 -11.65 -17.05
C ASP A 312 3.09 -10.97 -17.68
N SER A 313 1.96 -11.69 -17.77
CA SER A 313 0.67 -11.14 -18.22
C SER A 313 -0.17 -10.54 -17.07
N GLY A 314 0.33 -10.53 -15.83
CA GLY A 314 -0.41 -10.15 -14.64
C GLY A 314 -1.31 -11.26 -14.08
N ASN A 315 -1.19 -12.51 -14.55
CA ASN A 315 -2.01 -13.63 -14.08
C ASN A 315 -1.31 -14.40 -12.95
N PHE A 316 -1.56 -13.97 -11.72
CA PHE A 316 -1.00 -14.53 -10.49
C PHE A 316 -1.85 -15.61 -9.83
N TYR A 317 -2.82 -16.19 -10.54
CA TYR A 317 -3.49 -17.39 -10.07
C TYR A 317 -2.48 -18.56 -10.01
N LEU A 318 -2.64 -19.44 -9.03
CA LEU A 318 -1.74 -20.58 -8.84
C LEU A 318 -2.15 -21.76 -9.73
N GLN A 319 -1.21 -22.36 -10.46
CA GLN A 319 -1.43 -23.60 -11.21
C GLN A 319 -1.69 -24.80 -10.28
N GLN A 320 -1.02 -24.80 -9.12
CA GLN A 320 -1.13 -25.82 -8.09
C GLN A 320 -0.89 -25.19 -6.71
N THR A 321 -1.43 -25.80 -5.65
CA THR A 321 -1.09 -25.31 -4.31
C THR A 321 0.32 -25.77 -3.95
N PRO A 322 1.20 -24.87 -3.45
CA PRO A 322 2.44 -25.29 -2.82
C PRO A 322 2.12 -26.23 -1.65
N SER A 323 2.51 -27.50 -1.78
CA SER A 323 2.08 -28.57 -0.88
C SER A 323 2.84 -28.51 0.45
N ALA A 324 2.20 -28.03 1.50
CA ALA A 324 2.72 -28.24 2.86
C ALA A 324 1.66 -28.33 3.97
N ASP A 325 0.36 -28.20 3.67
CA ASP A 325 -0.66 -28.71 4.60
C ASP A 325 -1.94 -29.15 3.89
N SER A 326 -2.32 -30.40 4.12
CA SER A 326 -3.51 -31.05 3.54
C SER A 326 -4.83 -30.62 4.19
N THR A 327 -4.78 -29.75 5.21
CA THR A 327 -5.98 -29.38 5.97
C THR A 327 -6.57 -28.02 5.62
N ASN A 328 -5.85 -27.11 4.92
CA ASN A 328 -6.49 -25.94 4.28
C ASN A 328 -5.64 -25.23 3.19
N PRO A 329 -5.29 -25.91 2.09
CA PRO A 329 -4.52 -25.34 0.96
C PRO A 329 -5.27 -24.30 0.10
N SER A 330 -6.41 -23.75 0.55
CA SER A 330 -7.32 -22.92 -0.25
C SER A 330 -7.15 -21.40 -0.07
N SER A 331 -6.27 -20.92 0.80
CA SER A 331 -6.21 -19.50 1.18
C SER A 331 -4.79 -18.97 1.31
N ILE A 332 -3.93 -19.05 0.30
CA ILE A 332 -2.65 -18.32 0.27
C ILE A 332 -2.60 -17.41 -0.95
N GLY A 333 -2.05 -16.21 -0.78
CA GLY A 333 -2.00 -15.20 -1.84
C GLY A 333 -3.34 -14.54 -2.13
N ALA A 334 -3.32 -13.62 -3.11
CA ALA A 334 -4.45 -12.76 -3.48
C ALA A 334 -5.65 -13.52 -4.04
N PHE A 335 -5.40 -14.64 -4.74
CA PHE A 335 -6.41 -15.35 -5.50
C PHE A 335 -6.63 -16.75 -4.92
N PRO A 336 -7.78 -17.02 -4.28
CA PRO A 336 -8.09 -18.35 -3.78
C PRO A 336 -8.32 -19.33 -4.95
N ARG A 337 -7.81 -20.57 -4.80
CA ARG A 337 -7.78 -21.59 -5.86
C ARG A 337 -9.15 -22.01 -6.43
N SER A 338 -10.23 -21.84 -5.67
CA SER A 338 -11.57 -22.24 -6.11
C SER A 338 -12.18 -21.31 -7.16
N GLU A 339 -11.54 -20.19 -7.46
CA GLU A 339 -12.02 -19.22 -8.42
C GLU A 339 -11.38 -19.44 -9.79
N ALA A 340 -12.21 -19.46 -10.83
CA ALA A 340 -11.68 -19.38 -12.19
C ALA A 340 -10.94 -18.03 -12.34
N PRO A 341 -9.79 -17.98 -13.05
CA PRO A 341 -9.08 -16.73 -13.26
C PRO A 341 -10.01 -15.62 -13.77
N ASN A 342 -10.24 -14.62 -12.93
CA ASN A 342 -10.97 -13.41 -13.25
C ASN A 342 -10.02 -12.23 -13.11
N LEU A 343 -9.42 -11.82 -14.23
CA LEU A 343 -8.53 -10.67 -14.33
C LEU A 343 -9.36 -9.40 -14.57
N TRP A 344 -10.29 -9.11 -13.65
CA TRP A 344 -11.30 -8.07 -13.81
C TRP A 344 -10.73 -6.68 -14.09
N TRP A 345 -9.47 -6.43 -13.73
CA TRP A 345 -8.77 -5.17 -14.00
C TRP A 345 -8.23 -5.06 -15.42
N GLN A 346 -8.18 -6.16 -16.18
CA GLN A 346 -7.64 -6.19 -17.54
C GLN A 346 -8.71 -6.08 -18.64
N THR A 347 -9.98 -6.15 -18.28
CA THR A 347 -11.09 -6.13 -19.24
C THR A 347 -12.18 -5.16 -18.77
N ASP A 348 -12.49 -4.15 -19.60
CA ASP A 348 -13.63 -3.24 -19.41
C ASP A 348 -13.72 -2.62 -18.00
N PHE A 349 -12.58 -2.12 -17.49
CA PHE A 349 -12.46 -1.50 -16.17
C PHE A 349 -12.24 0.04 -16.27
N PRO A 350 -12.86 0.88 -15.41
CA PRO A 350 -13.80 0.51 -14.35
C PRO A 350 -15.12 -0.06 -14.91
N PRO A 351 -15.88 -0.84 -14.12
CA PRO A 351 -17.12 -1.44 -14.57
C PRO A 351 -18.05 -0.37 -15.13
N GLN A 352 -18.54 -0.57 -16.36
CA GLN A 352 -19.55 0.32 -16.91
C GLN A 352 -20.83 0.19 -16.07
N ALA A 353 -21.33 1.30 -15.56
CA ALA A 353 -22.59 1.31 -14.83
C ALA A 353 -23.69 0.69 -15.71
N ILE A 354 -24.29 -0.41 -15.24
CA ILE A 354 -25.55 -0.87 -15.81
C ILE A 354 -26.58 0.17 -15.39
N ASN A 355 -27.08 0.96 -16.35
CA ASN A 355 -28.17 1.88 -16.08
C ASN A 355 -29.37 1.06 -15.56
N GLU A 356 -29.66 1.14 -14.27
CA GLU A 356 -30.91 0.65 -13.66
C GLU A 356 -32.05 1.66 -13.81
#